data_AF-W7A703-F1
#
_entry.id   AF-W7A703-F1
#
_cell.length_a   1.000
_cell.length_b   1.000
_cell.length_c   1.000
_cell.angle_alpha   90.00
_cell.angle_beta   90.00
_cell.angle_gamma   90.00
#
_symmetry.space_group_name_H-M   'P 1'
#
loop_
_entity.id
_entity.type
_entity.pdbx_description
1 polymer ?
#
loop_
_entity_poly.entity_id
_entity_poly.type
_entity_poly.pdbx_seq_one_letter_code
_entity_poly.pdbx_strand_id
1 'polypeptide(L)'
;MWVYPFGQEINARGEEDYTKCITPVDLRDHYKNYKHSSSNKRVKQVVRRNAKRVRDVVLTSWLPQRMDPHINNKDAKIHLSNAKGADNILYVDFVYTQLIRHTYVLLHSLNVNRRKEKKFNFSKIFRYKYNYKLCEEQQVAKYLDHYNISNNLAGCAHFFVYSWAGERKKKKREAGIEAETDTETETEAGQCENKANFNMCIYLPTEKEVDILFILQKLHKYFYFNFYVPIITEENSLIFFPFDLRNNLLVKHRFGIFVPYLYVHHCTERGTNRSSSLHLNLSPANLVMDTLYNFSFTERENIFFIPLLAYNNYGARVGSGKGYYDRAFKHEGDEEKKNVKVSLSLEVLLYEIDFLEPTDILLDYVVNERGVYHYVS
;
A
#
# COMPACT_ATOMS: atom_id res chain seq x y z
N MET A 1 12.53 -24.65 8.48
CA MET A 1 12.47 -23.91 7.20
C MET A 1 11.01 -23.68 6.86
N TRP A 2 10.57 -22.42 6.83
CA TRP A 2 9.18 -22.04 6.52
C TRP A 2 8.93 -22.32 5.05
N VAL A 3 8.34 -23.47 4.75
CA VAL A 3 8.03 -23.81 3.36
C VAL A 3 6.79 -23.02 2.99
N TYR A 4 6.99 -21.94 2.25
CA TYR A 4 5.92 -21.29 1.52
C TYR A 4 5.42 -22.31 0.48
N PRO A 5 4.12 -22.64 0.42
CA PRO A 5 3.63 -23.80 -0.31
C PRO A 5 3.83 -23.74 -1.83
N PHE A 6 4.22 -22.57 -2.33
CA PHE A 6 4.60 -22.34 -3.70
C PHE A 6 6.10 -22.02 -3.70
N GLY A 7 6.93 -22.95 -4.18
CA GLY A 7 8.34 -22.66 -4.43
C GLY A 7 8.50 -21.52 -5.44
N GLN A 8 9.73 -21.14 -5.75
CA GLN A 8 9.98 -20.29 -6.93
C GLN A 8 9.42 -21.01 -8.15
N GLU A 9 8.30 -20.53 -8.70
CA GLU A 9 7.71 -21.09 -9.89
C GLU A 9 8.47 -20.53 -11.09
N ILE A 10 9.26 -21.39 -11.74
CA ILE A 10 10.05 -21.06 -12.92
C ILE A 10 9.36 -21.73 -14.11
N ASN A 11 9.05 -20.95 -15.14
CA ASN A 11 8.43 -21.46 -16.37
C ASN A 11 9.46 -22.23 -17.23
N ALA A 12 8.99 -22.84 -18.32
CA ALA A 12 9.84 -23.61 -19.24
C ALA A 12 10.96 -22.79 -19.91
N ARG A 13 10.91 -21.45 -19.84
CA ARG A 13 11.92 -20.53 -20.38
C ARG A 13 12.95 -20.11 -19.33
N GLY A 14 12.87 -20.62 -18.10
CA GLY A 14 13.77 -20.24 -17.02
C GLY A 14 13.41 -18.90 -16.35
N GLU A 15 12.22 -18.36 -16.63
CA GLU A 15 11.73 -17.10 -16.06
C GLU A 15 10.82 -17.37 -14.87
N GLU A 16 10.78 -16.43 -13.92
CA GLU A 16 9.82 -16.50 -12.82
C GLU A 16 8.38 -16.36 -13.35
N ASP A 17 7.48 -17.26 -12.98
CA ASP A 17 6.06 -17.25 -13.36
C ASP A 17 5.20 -17.61 -12.16
N TYR A 18 4.58 -16.60 -11.56
CA TYR A 18 3.75 -16.78 -10.37
C TYR A 18 2.25 -16.76 -10.68
N THR A 19 1.85 -16.90 -11.94
CA THR A 19 0.43 -16.86 -12.33
C THR A 19 -0.39 -17.95 -11.64
N LYS A 20 0.20 -19.14 -11.43
CA LYS A 20 -0.43 -20.26 -10.71
C LYS A 20 -0.57 -20.04 -9.21
N CYS A 21 0.12 -19.05 -8.65
CA CYS A 21 0.00 -18.65 -7.25
C CYS A 21 -1.20 -17.71 -7.01
N ILE A 22 -1.89 -17.30 -8.07
CA ILE A 22 -3.06 -16.43 -8.01
C ILE A 22 -4.30 -17.30 -8.16
N THR A 23 -5.20 -17.22 -7.18
CA THR A 23 -6.46 -17.96 -7.18
C THR A 23 -7.50 -17.15 -7.97
N PRO A 24 -7.95 -17.63 -9.15
CA PRO A 24 -9.05 -16.98 -9.86
C PRO A 24 -10.37 -17.25 -9.12
N VAL A 25 -11.21 -16.24 -9.06
CA VAL A 25 -12.57 -16.31 -8.48
C VAL A 25 -13.55 -15.90 -9.57
N ASP A 26 -14.30 -16.88 -10.09
CA ASP A 26 -15.25 -16.69 -11.18
C ASP A 26 -16.55 -16.05 -10.67
N LEU A 27 -16.85 -14.85 -11.14
CA LEU A 27 -18.04 -14.09 -10.79
C LEU A 27 -19.23 -14.33 -11.73
N ARG A 28 -19.09 -15.08 -12.84
CA ARG A 28 -20.16 -15.24 -13.84
C ARG A 28 -21.43 -15.85 -13.25
N ASP A 29 -21.27 -16.88 -12.43
CA ASP A 29 -22.42 -17.54 -11.78
C ASP A 29 -22.98 -16.71 -10.62
N HIS A 30 -22.15 -15.90 -9.97
CA HIS A 30 -22.61 -14.91 -9.00
C HIS A 30 -23.54 -13.90 -9.68
N TYR A 31 -23.12 -13.30 -10.80
CA TYR A 31 -23.92 -12.31 -11.53
C TYR A 31 -25.21 -12.89 -12.12
N LYS A 32 -25.20 -14.11 -12.69
CA LYS A 32 -26.42 -14.74 -13.24
C LYS A 32 -27.53 -14.91 -12.21
N ASN A 33 -27.16 -15.18 -10.95
CA ASN A 33 -28.10 -15.40 -9.86
C ASN A 33 -28.40 -14.12 -9.06
N TYR A 34 -27.75 -13.00 -9.41
CA TYR A 34 -27.80 -11.78 -8.63
C TYR A 34 -29.08 -10.97 -8.94
N LYS A 35 -30.06 -11.02 -8.03
CA LYS A 35 -31.19 -10.11 -8.07
C LYS A 35 -30.79 -8.79 -7.40
N HIS A 36 -30.51 -7.75 -8.19
CA HIS A 36 -30.21 -6.38 -7.73
C HIS A 36 -31.35 -5.68 -6.93
N SER A 37 -32.31 -6.42 -6.37
CA SER A 37 -33.58 -5.87 -5.90
C SER A 37 -33.58 -5.32 -4.47
N SER A 38 -32.54 -5.52 -3.66
CA SER A 38 -32.53 -5.05 -2.26
C SER A 38 -31.27 -4.27 -1.90
N SER A 39 -31.46 -3.07 -1.34
CA SER A 39 -30.37 -2.31 -0.71
C SER A 39 -29.86 -3.06 0.52
N ASN A 40 -28.62 -3.54 0.46
CA ASN A 40 -27.94 -4.23 1.56
C ASN A 40 -27.39 -3.28 2.63
N LYS A 41 -27.86 -2.03 2.69
CA LYS A 41 -27.33 -0.98 3.56
C LYS A 41 -27.28 -1.39 5.04
N ARG A 42 -28.33 -2.08 5.54
CA ARG A 42 -28.37 -2.57 6.93
C ARG A 42 -27.33 -3.67 7.17
N VAL A 43 -27.20 -4.63 6.25
CA VAL A 43 -26.19 -5.70 6.32
C VAL A 43 -24.79 -5.09 6.32
N LYS A 44 -24.50 -4.19 5.38
CA LYS A 44 -23.21 -3.52 5.26
C LYS A 44 -22.85 -2.70 6.50
N GLN A 45 -23.82 -2.05 7.15
CA GLN A 45 -23.62 -1.36 8.42
C GLN A 45 -23.28 -2.32 9.57
N VAL A 46 -23.91 -3.50 9.62
CA VAL A 46 -23.59 -4.54 10.61
C VAL A 46 -22.17 -5.06 10.38
N VAL A 47 -21.84 -5.46 9.14
CA VAL A 47 -20.49 -5.91 8.76
C VAL A 47 -19.44 -4.85 9.12
N ARG A 48 -19.69 -3.58 8.78
CA ARG A 48 -18.77 -2.47 9.13
C ARG A 48 -18.50 -2.36 10.63
N ARG A 49 -19.52 -2.49 11.47
CA ARG A 49 -19.37 -2.41 12.93
C ARG A 49 -18.60 -3.62 13.48
N ASN A 50 -18.91 -4.81 12.98
CA ASN A 50 -18.23 -6.04 13.39
C ASN A 50 -16.75 -6.02 12.97
N ALA A 51 -16.47 -5.65 11.73
CA ALA A 51 -15.13 -5.56 11.18
C ALA A 51 -14.24 -4.59 11.99
N LYS A 52 -14.77 -3.43 12.40
CA LYS A 52 -14.04 -2.50 13.28
C LYS A 52 -13.65 -3.15 14.62
N ARG A 53 -14.55 -3.92 15.23
CA ARG A 53 -14.29 -4.62 16.50
C ARG A 53 -13.27 -5.75 16.34
N VAL A 54 -13.43 -6.57 15.30
CA VAL A 54 -12.48 -7.66 14.98
C VAL A 54 -11.09 -7.08 14.75
N ARG A 55 -10.98 -6.04 13.93
CA ARG A 55 -9.72 -5.33 13.65
C ARG A 55 -9.06 -4.81 14.91
N ASP A 56 -9.83 -4.19 15.80
CA ASP A 56 -9.32 -3.68 17.06
C ASP A 56 -8.74 -4.80 17.93
N VAL A 57 -9.40 -5.96 18.03
CA VAL A 57 -8.88 -7.13 18.77
C VAL A 57 -7.63 -7.71 18.11
N VAL A 58 -7.69 -7.96 16.80
CA VAL A 58 -6.61 -8.62 16.05
C VAL A 58 -5.32 -7.81 16.12
N LEU A 59 -5.39 -6.51 15.82
CA LEU A 59 -4.22 -5.65 15.71
C LEU A 59 -3.62 -5.28 17.08
N THR A 60 -4.43 -5.22 18.14
CA THR A 60 -3.94 -4.89 19.49
C THR A 60 -3.52 -6.10 20.30
N SER A 61 -4.13 -7.26 20.07
CA SER A 61 -4.03 -8.40 21.01
C SER A 61 -3.49 -9.68 20.38
N TRP A 62 -3.76 -9.98 19.11
CA TRP A 62 -3.33 -11.23 18.48
C TRP A 62 -1.98 -11.12 17.78
N LEU A 63 -1.81 -10.10 16.94
CA LEU A 63 -0.60 -9.90 16.17
C LEU A 63 0.69 -9.78 17.02
N PRO A 64 0.67 -9.16 18.23
CA PRO A 64 1.85 -9.10 19.10
C PRO A 64 2.24 -10.44 19.76
N GLN A 65 1.44 -11.50 19.64
CA GLN A 65 1.71 -12.78 20.30
C GLN A 65 2.85 -13.54 19.61
N ARG A 66 3.52 -14.43 20.36
CA ARG A 66 4.51 -15.35 19.81
C ARG A 66 3.81 -16.40 18.96
N MET A 67 4.37 -16.67 17.79
CA MET A 67 3.84 -17.72 16.94
C MET A 67 4.21 -19.10 17.50
N ASP A 68 3.23 -19.98 17.66
CA ASP A 68 3.47 -21.33 18.14
C ASP A 68 4.06 -22.18 17.00
N PRO A 69 5.28 -22.72 17.15
CA PRO A 69 5.92 -23.52 16.12
C PRO A 69 5.19 -24.83 15.80
N HIS A 70 4.23 -25.26 16.62
CA HIS A 70 3.48 -26.50 16.46
C HIS A 70 2.14 -26.33 15.74
N ILE A 71 1.78 -25.12 15.29
CA ILE A 71 0.58 -24.91 14.48
C ILE A 71 0.77 -25.53 13.10
N ASN A 72 0.27 -26.75 12.96
CA ASN A 72 0.19 -27.48 11.70
C ASN A 72 -1.13 -27.10 11.01
N ASN A 73 -1.17 -25.91 10.41
CA ASN A 73 -2.38 -25.45 9.73
C ASN A 73 -2.51 -26.15 8.38
N LYS A 74 -3.27 -27.25 8.34
CA LYS A 74 -3.51 -28.07 7.12
C LYS A 74 -4.08 -27.23 5.97
N ASP A 75 -4.85 -26.19 6.27
CA ASP A 75 -5.45 -25.30 5.27
C ASP A 75 -4.45 -24.25 4.73
N ALA A 76 -3.37 -23.97 5.48
CA ALA A 76 -2.35 -23.02 5.05
C ALA A 76 -1.25 -23.64 4.16
N LYS A 77 -1.14 -24.98 4.10
CA LYS A 77 0.04 -25.69 3.56
C LYS A 77 1.39 -25.14 4.09
N ILE A 78 1.43 -24.64 5.32
CA ILE A 78 2.66 -24.10 5.92
C ILE A 78 3.28 -25.18 6.79
N HIS A 79 4.43 -25.71 6.36
CA HIS A 79 5.23 -26.62 7.18
C HIS A 79 6.24 -25.83 8.00
N LEU A 80 6.04 -25.79 9.31
CA LEU A 80 7.05 -25.33 10.27
C LEU A 80 7.98 -26.50 10.61
N SER A 81 9.16 -26.54 10.00
CA SER A 81 10.22 -27.43 10.48
C SER A 81 11.15 -26.69 11.45
N ASN A 82 11.36 -27.31 12.62
CA ASN A 82 12.26 -26.85 13.68
C ASN A 82 13.66 -26.57 13.11
N ALA A 83 14.05 -25.30 13.08
CA ALA A 83 15.45 -24.92 12.95
C ALA A 83 16.02 -24.73 14.35
N LYS A 84 17.12 -25.41 14.68
CA LYS A 84 17.94 -25.06 15.84
C LYS A 84 18.36 -23.60 15.69
N GLY A 85 17.90 -22.74 16.60
CA GLY A 85 18.14 -21.29 16.56
C GLY A 85 16.97 -20.43 16.07
N ALA A 86 15.73 -20.93 16.09
CA ALA A 86 14.55 -20.12 15.78
C ALA A 86 14.35 -19.02 16.83
N ASP A 87 14.88 -17.84 16.55
CA ASP A 87 14.51 -16.57 17.20
C ASP A 87 12.99 -16.46 17.38
N ASN A 88 12.56 -15.78 18.46
CA ASN A 88 11.16 -15.44 18.74
C ASN A 88 10.50 -14.70 17.54
N ILE A 89 9.80 -15.42 16.67
CA ILE A 89 8.98 -14.86 15.58
C ILE A 89 7.58 -14.56 16.14
N LEU A 90 7.10 -13.34 15.91
CA LEU A 90 5.75 -12.94 16.27
C LEU A 90 4.76 -13.28 15.15
N TYR A 91 3.47 -13.42 15.47
CA TYR A 91 2.42 -13.59 14.45
C TYR A 91 2.42 -12.44 13.44
N VAL A 92 2.67 -11.20 13.90
CA VAL A 92 2.79 -10.03 13.01
C VAL A 92 3.91 -10.18 11.99
N ASP A 93 5.07 -10.73 12.39
CA ASP A 93 6.20 -10.94 11.47
C ASP A 93 5.82 -11.94 10.38
N PHE A 94 5.10 -13.00 10.77
CA PHE A 94 4.60 -14.00 9.84
C PHE A 94 3.58 -13.41 8.86
N VAL A 95 2.55 -12.71 9.37
CA VAL A 95 1.50 -12.09 8.55
C VAL A 95 2.10 -11.13 7.54
N TYR A 96 2.94 -10.19 7.97
CA TYR A 96 3.59 -9.25 7.04
C TYR A 96 4.55 -9.95 6.08
N THR A 97 5.22 -11.04 6.50
CA THR A 97 6.03 -11.84 5.59
C THR A 97 5.17 -12.43 4.45
N GLN A 98 3.98 -12.99 4.76
CA GLN A 98 3.09 -13.50 3.71
C GLN A 98 2.56 -12.37 2.82
N LEU A 99 2.12 -11.26 3.41
CA LEU A 99 1.64 -10.10 2.65
C LEU A 99 2.71 -9.56 1.69
N ILE A 100 3.98 -9.49 2.11
CA ILE A 100 5.09 -9.10 1.23
C ILE A 100 5.27 -10.09 0.08
N ARG A 101 5.24 -11.40 0.35
CA ARG A 101 5.38 -12.45 -0.68
C ARG A 101 4.24 -12.40 -1.69
N HIS A 102 3.00 -12.32 -1.23
CA HIS A 102 1.82 -12.29 -2.09
C HIS A 102 1.73 -10.99 -2.89
N THR A 103 2.10 -9.86 -2.28
CA THR A 103 2.18 -8.59 -3.01
C THR A 103 3.29 -8.64 -4.06
N TYR A 104 4.44 -9.27 -3.79
CA TYR A 104 5.47 -9.51 -4.81
C TYR A 104 4.94 -10.31 -5.99
N VAL A 105 4.24 -11.42 -5.72
CA VAL A 105 3.60 -12.28 -6.74
C VAL A 105 2.63 -11.46 -7.60
N LEU A 106 1.75 -10.68 -6.98
CA LEU A 106 0.79 -9.83 -7.68
C LEU A 106 1.48 -8.78 -8.57
N LEU A 107 2.45 -8.03 -8.03
CA LEU A 107 3.15 -7.01 -8.82
C LEU A 107 3.94 -7.64 -9.98
N HIS A 108 4.50 -8.83 -9.78
CA HIS A 108 5.15 -9.58 -10.84
C HIS A 108 4.16 -9.99 -11.93
N SER A 109 3.00 -10.54 -11.59
CA SER A 109 1.98 -10.95 -12.57
C SER A 109 1.38 -9.78 -13.34
N LEU A 110 1.34 -8.59 -12.72
CA LEU A 110 0.93 -7.33 -13.36
C LEU A 110 2.04 -6.70 -14.22
N ASN A 111 3.19 -7.38 -14.39
CA ASN A 111 4.34 -6.89 -15.16
C ASN A 111 4.88 -5.53 -14.67
N VAL A 112 4.84 -5.28 -13.36
CA VAL A 112 5.45 -4.07 -12.79
C VAL A 112 6.98 -4.14 -13.01
N ASN A 113 7.55 -3.05 -13.51
CA ASN A 113 8.95 -2.98 -13.92
C ASN A 113 9.89 -3.34 -12.76
N ARG A 114 10.77 -4.31 -13.04
CA ARG A 114 11.70 -4.87 -12.07
C ARG A 114 13.10 -4.30 -12.18
N ARG A 115 13.80 -4.29 -11.05
CA ARG A 115 15.24 -4.09 -10.93
C ARG A 115 15.94 -5.39 -11.31
N LYS A 116 16.59 -5.44 -12.47
CA LYS A 116 17.11 -6.66 -13.14
C LYS A 116 18.04 -7.52 -12.29
N GLU A 117 18.73 -6.95 -11.30
CA GLU A 117 19.81 -7.61 -10.57
C GLU A 117 19.36 -8.33 -9.29
N LYS A 118 18.11 -8.17 -8.83
CA LYS A 118 17.68 -8.67 -7.51
C LYS A 118 16.60 -9.74 -7.60
N LYS A 119 16.92 -10.98 -7.19
CA LYS A 119 15.97 -12.08 -7.01
C LYS A 119 15.29 -12.03 -5.65
N PHE A 120 13.99 -12.30 -5.60
CA PHE A 120 13.24 -12.30 -4.35
C PHE A 120 13.47 -13.60 -3.56
N ASN A 121 13.80 -13.47 -2.27
CA ASN A 121 14.05 -14.63 -1.41
C ASN A 121 12.77 -14.98 -0.62
N PHE A 122 12.01 -15.97 -1.10
CA PHE A 122 10.79 -16.45 -0.43
C PHE A 122 11.04 -17.17 0.90
N SER A 123 12.27 -17.56 1.22
CA SER A 123 12.60 -18.15 2.53
C SER A 123 12.87 -17.09 3.60
N LYS A 124 13.03 -15.82 3.21
CA LYS A 124 13.30 -14.72 4.13
C LYS A 124 12.08 -14.43 5.01
N ILE A 125 12.34 -14.21 6.29
CA ILE A 125 11.37 -13.66 7.26
C ILE A 125 11.59 -12.15 7.38
N PHE A 126 10.51 -11.38 7.29
CA PHE A 126 10.51 -9.93 7.46
C PHE A 126 9.94 -9.60 8.83
N ARG A 127 10.77 -9.02 9.70
CA ARG A 127 10.33 -8.56 11.03
C ARG A 127 9.59 -7.23 10.90
N TYR A 128 8.33 -7.20 11.30
CA TYR A 128 7.50 -6.03 11.21
C TYR A 128 7.97 -4.96 12.19
N LYS A 129 7.93 -3.71 11.74
CA LYS A 129 8.17 -2.54 12.58
C LYS A 129 7.33 -1.38 12.07
N TYR A 130 6.55 -0.80 12.97
CA TYR A 130 5.86 0.46 12.71
C TYR A 130 6.89 1.59 12.56
N ASN A 131 6.92 2.24 11.39
CA ASN A 131 8.01 3.14 11.01
C ASN A 131 7.66 4.64 11.05
N TYR A 132 6.41 5.00 11.37
CA TYR A 132 6.08 6.40 11.63
C TYR A 132 6.80 6.91 12.87
N LYS A 133 7.41 8.09 12.76
CA LYS A 133 8.12 8.77 13.84
C LYS A 133 7.77 10.25 13.84
N LEU A 134 7.81 10.87 15.01
CA LEU A 134 7.81 12.32 15.13
C LEU A 134 9.11 12.87 14.53
N CYS A 135 9.03 13.94 13.74
CA CYS A 135 10.21 14.60 13.18
C CYS A 135 10.86 15.54 14.18
N GLU A 136 12.18 15.55 14.21
CA GLU A 136 12.98 16.60 14.85
C GLU A 136 13.02 17.86 13.96
N GLU A 137 13.14 19.05 14.55
CA GLU A 137 13.16 20.33 13.83
C GLU A 137 14.20 20.38 12.70
N GLN A 138 15.38 19.80 12.92
CA GLN A 138 16.43 19.73 11.90
C GLN A 138 16.03 18.88 10.68
N GLN A 139 15.22 17.84 10.87
CA GLN A 139 14.72 17.01 9.78
C GLN A 139 13.66 17.77 8.96
N VAL A 140 12.81 18.54 9.65
CA VAL A 140 11.82 19.41 9.01
C VAL A 140 12.52 20.48 8.17
N ALA A 141 13.51 21.18 8.74
CA ALA A 141 14.27 22.20 8.01
C ALA A 141 14.91 21.64 6.73
N LYS A 142 15.61 20.50 6.83
CA LYS A 142 16.21 19.83 5.66
C LYS A 142 15.19 19.46 4.59
N TYR A 143 14.02 19.00 5.01
CA TYR A 143 12.92 18.67 4.09
C TYR A 143 12.44 19.92 3.34
N LEU A 144 12.20 21.02 4.06
CA LEU A 144 11.70 22.26 3.48
C LEU A 144 12.74 22.89 2.54
N ASP A 145 14.02 22.88 2.93
CA ASP A 145 15.13 23.34 2.09
C ASP A 145 15.19 22.57 0.75
N HIS A 146 14.97 21.25 0.76
CA HIS A 146 14.97 20.42 -0.46
C HIS A 146 13.93 20.88 -1.50
N TYR A 147 12.81 21.42 -1.05
CA TYR A 147 11.73 21.91 -1.90
C TYR A 147 11.71 23.44 -2.05
N ASN A 148 12.75 24.15 -1.57
CA ASN A 148 12.82 25.62 -1.54
C ASN A 148 11.63 26.28 -0.81
N ILE A 149 11.10 25.62 0.23
CA ILE A 149 10.00 26.13 1.03
C ILE A 149 10.55 26.94 2.21
N SER A 150 10.05 28.16 2.40
CA SER A 150 10.47 28.97 3.55
C SER A 150 10.08 28.32 4.89
N ASN A 151 10.98 28.35 5.87
CA ASN A 151 10.78 27.76 7.21
C ASN A 151 9.74 28.50 8.10
N ASN A 152 8.78 29.21 7.51
CA ASN A 152 7.71 29.86 8.29
C ASN A 152 6.66 28.82 8.69
N LEU A 153 6.99 28.01 9.70
CA LEU A 153 6.23 26.87 10.22
C LEU A 153 4.96 27.27 11.00
N ALA A 154 4.39 28.44 10.73
CA ALA A 154 3.28 29.00 11.48
C ALA A 154 2.03 28.09 11.42
N GLY A 155 1.80 27.31 12.48
CA GLY A 155 0.51 26.65 12.75
C GLY A 155 0.48 25.11 12.72
N CYS A 156 1.56 24.41 12.34
CA CYS A 156 1.59 22.93 12.39
C CYS A 156 2.31 22.44 13.66
N ALA A 157 1.57 21.94 14.64
CA ALA A 157 2.11 21.59 15.96
C ALA A 157 3.08 20.40 15.96
N HIS A 158 2.89 19.41 15.06
CA HIS A 158 3.71 18.19 15.02
C HIS A 158 3.83 17.61 13.61
N PHE A 159 5.08 17.39 13.18
CA PHE A 159 5.41 16.72 11.92
C PHE A 159 5.82 15.27 12.13
N PHE A 160 5.54 14.44 11.14
CA PHE A 160 5.84 13.02 11.15
C PHE A 160 6.58 12.62 9.88
N VAL A 161 7.37 11.56 9.98
CA VAL A 161 8.01 10.90 8.83
C VAL A 161 7.75 9.40 8.92
N TYR A 162 7.48 8.79 7.80
CA TYR A 162 7.60 7.36 7.63
C TYR A 162 9.06 7.00 7.41
N SER A 163 9.73 6.50 8.45
CA SER A 163 11.18 6.33 8.43
C SER A 163 11.64 5.15 7.59
N TRP A 164 12.56 5.42 6.67
CA TRP A 164 13.16 4.38 5.84
C TRP A 164 14.23 3.60 6.62
N ALA A 165 13.87 2.42 7.13
CA ALA A 165 14.84 1.44 7.65
C ALA A 165 15.81 0.96 6.54
N GLY A 166 16.90 1.70 6.33
CA GLY A 166 17.91 1.41 5.31
C GLY A 166 19.01 2.47 5.19
N GLU A 167 18.76 3.71 5.62
CA GLU A 167 19.83 4.70 5.77
C GLU A 167 20.68 4.34 6.99
N ARG A 168 21.75 3.57 6.76
CA ARG A 168 22.86 3.54 7.72
C ARG A 168 23.38 4.96 7.81
N LYS A 169 23.18 5.63 8.95
CA LYS A 169 23.97 6.83 9.31
C LYS A 169 25.43 6.48 9.03
N LYS A 170 26.09 7.22 8.12
CA LYS A 170 27.55 7.23 7.97
C LYS A 170 28.15 7.64 9.31
N LYS A 171 28.28 6.71 10.27
CA LYS A 171 29.23 6.85 11.35
C LYS A 171 30.57 6.51 10.72
N LYS A 172 31.44 7.52 10.57
CA LYS A 172 32.88 7.30 10.34
C LYS A 172 33.34 6.22 11.32
N ARG A 173 33.60 5.02 10.81
CA ARG A 173 34.33 3.97 11.54
C ARG A 173 35.62 3.78 10.77
N GLU A 174 36.64 4.48 11.25
CA GLU A 174 38.03 4.06 11.06
C GLU A 174 38.19 2.72 11.77
N ALA A 175 38.23 1.64 10.99
CA ALA A 175 38.88 0.36 11.27
C ALA A 175 38.37 -0.63 10.21
N GLY A 176 39.25 -0.98 9.28
CA GLY A 176 38.95 -1.83 8.14
C GLY A 176 38.45 -3.21 8.56
N ILE A 177 37.22 -3.51 8.18
CA ILE A 177 36.72 -4.86 7.88
C ILE A 177 35.71 -4.66 6.75
N GLU A 178 35.98 -5.26 5.59
CA GLU A 178 35.09 -5.23 4.42
C GLU A 178 33.76 -5.90 4.79
N ALA A 179 32.69 -5.10 4.82
CA ALA A 179 31.32 -5.58 4.81
C ALA A 179 30.69 -5.05 3.53
N GLU A 180 30.14 -5.94 2.70
CA GLU A 180 29.41 -5.58 1.48
C GLU A 180 28.41 -4.45 1.75
N THR A 181 28.69 -3.28 1.19
CA THR A 181 27.86 -2.09 1.29
C THR A 181 26.96 -1.99 0.07
N ASP A 182 25.66 -2.28 0.24
CA ASP A 182 24.59 -1.72 -0.61
C ASP A 182 24.55 -0.19 -0.36
N THR A 183 25.47 0.56 -0.94
CA THR A 183 25.38 2.03 -1.05
C THR A 183 25.12 2.38 -2.51
N GLU A 184 23.86 2.63 -2.86
CA GLU A 184 23.53 3.51 -3.99
C GLU A 184 24.12 4.88 -3.59
N THR A 185 25.33 5.19 -4.06
CA THR A 185 25.95 6.50 -3.86
C THR A 185 25.13 7.58 -4.56
N GLU A 186 25.03 8.75 -3.93
CA GLU A 186 24.34 9.97 -4.37
C GLU A 186 24.91 10.60 -5.67
N THR A 187 25.58 9.81 -6.52
CA THR A 187 26.26 10.21 -7.76
C THR A 187 25.57 9.68 -9.03
N GLU A 188 24.27 9.40 -8.98
CA GLU A 188 23.39 9.23 -10.16
C GLU A 188 22.27 10.30 -10.20
N ALA A 189 22.47 11.43 -9.52
CA ALA A 189 21.55 12.58 -9.51
C ALA A 189 21.68 13.48 -10.76
N GLY A 190 21.92 12.87 -11.93
CA GLY A 190 21.90 13.52 -13.23
C GLY A 190 21.01 12.72 -14.16
N GLN A 191 19.72 13.09 -14.23
CA GLN A 191 18.71 12.50 -15.11
C GLN A 191 18.49 10.98 -14.94
N CYS A 192 17.90 10.57 -13.81
CA CYS A 192 17.29 9.24 -13.71
C CYS A 192 15.96 9.26 -14.48
N GLU A 193 15.93 8.73 -15.70
CA GLU A 193 14.66 8.45 -16.40
C GLU A 193 13.77 7.60 -15.48
N ASN A 194 12.55 8.05 -15.23
CA ASN A 194 11.60 7.34 -14.37
C ASN A 194 11.23 5.98 -15.01
N LYS A 195 11.84 4.90 -14.51
CA LYS A 195 11.67 3.51 -14.98
C LYS A 195 10.37 2.84 -14.51
N ALA A 196 9.56 3.46 -13.64
CA ALA A 196 8.35 2.84 -13.12
C ALA A 196 7.23 2.86 -14.17
N ASN A 197 6.73 1.72 -14.64
CA ASN A 197 5.67 1.66 -15.66
C ASN A 197 4.24 1.85 -15.12
N PHE A 198 4.06 1.92 -13.80
CA PHE A 198 2.77 2.12 -13.15
C PHE A 198 2.80 3.30 -12.19
N ASN A 199 1.68 4.00 -12.08
CA ASN A 199 1.39 4.88 -10.95
C ASN A 199 0.73 4.04 -9.83
N MET A 200 1.38 4.04 -8.67
CA MET A 200 0.99 3.26 -7.50
C MET A 200 0.24 4.17 -6.53
N CYS A 201 -1.08 4.12 -6.59
CA CYS A 201 -1.94 4.91 -5.72
C CYS A 201 -2.16 4.14 -4.40
N ILE A 202 -1.54 4.59 -3.32
CA ILE A 202 -1.46 3.88 -2.04
C ILE A 202 -2.08 4.70 -0.92
N TYR A 203 -2.77 4.07 0.02
CA TYR A 203 -3.23 4.77 1.22
C TYR A 203 -2.08 4.94 2.23
N LEU A 204 -2.11 6.03 3.00
CA LEU A 204 -1.26 6.18 4.18
C LEU A 204 -1.93 5.47 5.36
N PRO A 205 -1.40 4.33 5.83
CA PRO A 205 -2.07 3.48 6.83
C PRO A 205 -2.22 4.20 8.17
N THR A 206 -3.39 4.05 8.77
CA THR A 206 -3.60 4.32 10.20
C THR A 206 -3.13 3.12 11.03
N GLU A 207 -2.96 3.28 12.35
CA GLU A 207 -2.54 2.20 13.29
C GLU A 207 -3.41 0.94 13.22
N LYS A 208 -4.61 1.08 12.68
CA LYS A 208 -5.59 0.02 12.62
C LYS A 208 -5.75 -0.54 11.19
N GLU A 209 -4.83 -0.28 10.28
CA GLU A 209 -4.85 -0.83 8.91
C GLU A 209 -3.60 -1.64 8.63
N VAL A 210 -3.62 -2.45 7.57
CA VAL A 210 -2.39 -3.10 7.08
C VAL A 210 -1.43 -1.99 6.65
N ASP A 211 -0.20 -2.04 7.17
CA ASP A 211 0.87 -1.10 6.88
C ASP A 211 1.47 -1.38 5.50
N ILE A 212 0.80 -0.87 4.47
CA ILE A 212 1.22 -1.02 3.07
C ILE A 212 2.58 -0.36 2.81
N LEU A 213 2.92 0.70 3.53
CA LEU A 213 4.22 1.37 3.39
C LEU A 213 5.35 0.43 3.81
N PHE A 214 5.18 -0.36 4.87
CA PHE A 214 6.17 -1.37 5.26
C PHE A 214 6.38 -2.41 4.17
N ILE A 215 5.30 -2.88 3.55
CA ILE A 215 5.33 -3.88 2.48
C ILE A 215 6.07 -3.32 1.26
N LEU A 216 5.63 -2.16 0.75
CA LEU A 216 6.19 -1.55 -0.45
C LEU A 216 7.63 -1.09 -0.25
N GLN A 217 8.01 -0.65 0.95
CA GLN A 217 9.40 -0.35 1.29
C GLN A 217 10.31 -1.58 1.11
N LYS A 218 9.84 -2.80 1.47
CA LYS A 218 10.63 -4.03 1.21
C LYS A 218 10.67 -4.36 -0.28
N LEU A 219 9.57 -4.13 -0.99
CA LEU A 219 9.45 -4.42 -2.41
C LEU A 219 10.15 -3.41 -3.33
N HIS A 220 10.48 -2.22 -2.83
CA HIS A 220 11.25 -1.20 -3.55
C HIS A 220 12.67 -1.69 -3.92
N LYS A 221 13.17 -2.74 -3.25
CA LYS A 221 14.42 -3.42 -3.65
C LYS A 221 14.30 -4.17 -4.98
N TYR A 222 13.09 -4.51 -5.41
CA TYR A 222 12.81 -5.39 -6.53
C TYR A 222 12.05 -4.70 -7.67
N PHE A 223 11.25 -3.69 -7.35
CA PHE A 223 10.43 -2.96 -8.34
C PHE A 223 10.75 -1.47 -8.35
N TYR A 224 10.37 -0.82 -9.45
CA TYR A 224 10.32 0.64 -9.57
C TYR A 224 8.90 1.12 -9.28
N PHE A 225 8.77 2.14 -8.44
CA PHE A 225 7.48 2.66 -8.02
C PHE A 225 7.41 4.17 -8.24
N ASN A 226 6.24 4.64 -8.70
CA ASN A 226 5.85 6.04 -8.65
C ASN A 226 4.61 6.15 -7.75
N PHE A 227 4.74 6.73 -6.55
CA PHE A 227 3.66 6.70 -5.57
C PHE A 227 2.78 7.95 -5.63
N TYR A 228 1.49 7.73 -5.45
CA TYR A 228 0.50 8.77 -5.16
C TYR A 228 -0.28 8.35 -3.92
N VAL A 229 -0.73 9.34 -3.13
CA VAL A 229 -1.55 9.11 -1.95
C VAL A 229 -2.91 9.79 -2.07
N PRO A 230 -3.99 9.17 -1.56
CA PRO A 230 -5.32 9.74 -1.59
C PRO A 230 -5.40 10.95 -0.68
N ILE A 231 -5.97 12.03 -1.20
CA ILE A 231 -6.28 13.24 -0.45
C ILE A 231 -7.74 13.59 -0.67
N ILE A 232 -8.44 13.88 0.43
CA ILE A 232 -9.82 14.36 0.37
C ILE A 232 -9.75 15.89 0.31
N THR A 233 -10.25 16.47 -0.78
CA THR A 233 -10.27 17.93 -0.96
C THR A 233 -11.38 18.59 -0.13
N GLU A 234 -11.40 19.92 -0.10
CA GLU A 234 -12.46 20.68 0.58
C GLU A 234 -13.85 20.41 -0.03
N GLU A 235 -13.90 20.12 -1.34
CA GLU A 235 -15.11 19.75 -2.07
C GLU A 235 -15.56 18.29 -1.83
N ASN A 236 -14.91 17.56 -0.91
CA ASN A 236 -15.15 16.13 -0.64
C ASN A 236 -14.92 15.21 -1.86
N SER A 237 -14.07 15.62 -2.81
CA SER A 237 -13.57 14.74 -3.86
C SER A 237 -12.32 14.01 -3.39
N LEU A 238 -11.99 12.90 -4.06
CA LEU A 238 -10.79 12.11 -3.80
C LEU A 238 -9.82 12.34 -4.96
N ILE A 239 -8.67 12.94 -4.65
CA ILE A 239 -7.57 13.09 -5.60
C ILE A 239 -6.39 12.24 -5.15
N PHE A 240 -5.48 11.94 -6.07
CA PHE A 240 -4.23 11.24 -5.79
C PHE A 240 -3.05 12.18 -5.99
N PHE A 241 -2.37 12.53 -4.89
CA PHE A 241 -1.28 13.50 -4.86
C PHE A 241 0.09 12.79 -4.84
N PRO A 242 1.11 13.27 -5.58
CA PRO A 242 2.42 12.65 -5.62
C PRO A 242 3.05 12.47 -4.23
N PHE A 243 3.74 11.35 -4.04
CA PHE A 243 4.33 11.03 -2.75
C PHE A 243 5.72 10.40 -2.91
N ASP A 244 6.73 11.01 -2.30
CA ASP A 244 8.06 10.41 -2.20
C ASP A 244 8.23 9.70 -0.86
N LEU A 245 8.32 8.37 -0.88
CA LEU A 245 8.49 7.56 0.32
C LEU A 245 9.88 7.75 0.98
N ARG A 246 10.91 8.16 0.22
CA ARG A 246 12.28 8.39 0.75
C ARG A 246 12.38 9.77 1.40
N ASN A 247 11.84 10.80 0.74
CA ASN A 247 11.76 12.15 1.26
C ASN A 247 10.30 12.54 1.55
N ASN A 248 9.80 12.17 2.73
CA ASN A 248 8.43 12.48 3.14
C ASN A 248 8.38 13.33 4.42
N LEU A 249 7.44 14.27 4.43
CA LEU A 249 7.01 14.99 5.62
C LEU A 249 5.48 14.92 5.68
N LEU A 250 4.96 14.47 6.81
CA LEU A 250 3.55 14.19 7.02
C LEU A 250 3.02 15.02 8.18
N VAL A 251 1.76 15.42 8.07
CA VAL A 251 1.02 16.04 9.18
C VAL A 251 -0.21 15.19 9.48
N LYS A 252 -0.60 15.13 10.76
CA LYS A 252 -1.89 14.52 11.13
C LYS A 252 -2.99 15.51 10.85
N HIS A 253 -3.88 15.15 9.92
CA HIS A 253 -5.06 15.93 9.59
C HIS A 253 -6.31 15.38 10.32
N ARG A 254 -7.51 15.76 9.86
CA ARG A 254 -8.80 15.29 10.41
C ARG A 254 -8.84 13.76 10.53
N PHE A 255 -9.46 13.27 11.62
CA PHE A 255 -9.61 11.84 11.94
C PHE A 255 -8.30 11.06 12.15
N GLY A 256 -7.17 11.75 12.37
CA GLY A 256 -5.87 11.10 12.65
C GLY A 256 -5.21 10.50 11.41
N ILE A 257 -5.64 10.89 10.21
CA ILE A 257 -5.09 10.45 8.93
C ILE A 257 -3.86 11.31 8.62
N PHE A 258 -2.77 10.65 8.20
CA PHE A 258 -1.58 11.35 7.72
C PHE A 258 -1.84 11.93 6.32
N VAL A 259 -1.37 13.16 6.10
CA VAL A 259 -1.41 13.84 4.80
C VAL A 259 -0.02 14.40 4.51
N PRO A 260 0.47 14.35 3.25
CA PRO A 260 1.73 14.98 2.87
C PRO A 260 1.72 16.48 3.15
N TYR A 261 2.78 16.98 3.77
CA TYR A 261 2.92 18.42 4.05
C TYR A 261 2.93 19.26 2.77
N LEU A 262 3.52 18.76 1.68
CA LEU A 262 3.53 19.48 0.39
C LEU A 262 2.13 19.83 -0.10
N TYR A 263 1.14 18.96 0.13
CA TYR A 263 -0.25 19.29 -0.19
C TYR A 263 -0.79 20.43 0.68
N VAL A 264 -0.51 20.39 1.99
CA VAL A 264 -0.94 21.44 2.93
C VAL A 264 -0.28 22.78 2.62
N HIS A 265 1.01 22.76 2.32
CA HIS A 265 1.78 23.91 1.89
C HIS A 265 1.18 24.52 0.61
N HIS A 266 0.94 23.68 -0.40
CA HIS A 266 0.28 24.08 -1.65
C HIS A 266 -1.09 24.72 -1.43
N CYS A 267 -1.92 24.19 -0.52
CA CYS A 267 -3.19 24.82 -0.14
C CYS A 267 -3.01 26.17 0.56
N THR A 268 -1.95 26.33 1.37
CA THR A 268 -1.68 27.54 2.14
C THR A 268 -1.19 28.69 1.26
N GLU A 269 -0.23 28.43 0.36
CA GLU A 269 0.27 29.42 -0.61
C GLU A 269 -0.86 29.95 -1.52
N ARG A 270 -1.84 29.10 -1.82
CA ARG A 270 -3.05 29.49 -2.57
C ARG A 270 -3.95 30.43 -1.76
N GLY A 271 -4.13 30.19 -0.47
CA GLY A 271 -4.95 31.02 0.41
C GLY A 271 -4.42 32.44 0.62
N THR A 272 -3.11 32.65 0.50
CA THR A 272 -2.48 33.98 0.57
C THR A 272 -2.62 34.79 -0.73
N ASN A 273 -2.78 34.13 -1.87
CA ASN A 273 -2.96 34.76 -3.19
C ASN A 273 -4.44 34.75 -3.60
N ARG A 274 -5.25 35.66 -3.02
CA ARG A 274 -6.73 35.74 -3.14
C ARG A 274 -7.27 36.11 -4.54
N SER A 275 -6.95 35.37 -5.59
CA SER A 275 -7.62 35.57 -6.89
C SER A 275 -7.69 34.35 -7.81
N SER A 276 -7.70 33.12 -7.29
CA SER A 276 -7.96 31.97 -8.17
C SER A 276 -8.56 30.77 -7.44
N SER A 277 -9.74 30.35 -7.89
CA SER A 277 -10.18 28.96 -7.81
C SER A 277 -9.33 28.13 -8.79
N LEU A 278 -8.03 27.97 -8.51
CA LEU A 278 -7.12 27.29 -9.42
C LEU A 278 -7.17 25.79 -9.14
N HIS A 279 -7.94 25.05 -9.93
CA HIS A 279 -8.04 23.61 -9.86
C HIS A 279 -6.66 22.96 -10.12
N LEU A 280 -6.34 21.87 -9.40
CA LEU A 280 -5.25 20.98 -9.83
C LEU A 280 -5.68 20.35 -11.15
N ASN A 281 -4.77 20.25 -12.12
CA ASN A 281 -5.01 19.47 -13.32
C ASN A 281 -5.01 18.01 -12.92
N LEU A 282 -6.11 17.32 -13.20
CA LEU A 282 -6.29 15.91 -12.84
C LEU A 282 -6.33 15.05 -14.10
N SER A 283 -5.76 13.85 -14.04
CA SER A 283 -6.03 12.79 -15.01
C SER A 283 -7.48 12.31 -14.87
N PRO A 284 -8.01 11.54 -15.86
CA PRO A 284 -9.32 10.88 -15.72
C PRO A 284 -9.44 10.05 -14.43
N ALA A 285 -8.34 9.41 -14.02
CA ALA A 285 -8.25 8.61 -12.79
C ALA A 285 -8.00 9.46 -11.51
N ASN A 286 -8.20 10.78 -11.56
CA ASN A 286 -8.02 11.75 -10.47
C ASN A 286 -6.58 11.88 -9.92
N LEU A 287 -5.55 11.57 -10.72
CA LEU A 287 -4.16 11.82 -10.33
C LEU A 287 -3.78 13.26 -10.64
N VAL A 288 -3.06 13.91 -9.73
CA VAL A 288 -2.54 15.26 -9.93
C VAL A 288 -1.44 15.24 -11.00
N MET A 289 -1.64 16.04 -12.04
CA MET A 289 -0.82 16.13 -13.25
C MET A 289 0.17 17.28 -13.22
N ASP A 290 -0.04 18.25 -12.34
CA ASP A 290 0.78 19.45 -12.25
C ASP A 290 2.23 19.11 -11.87
N THR A 291 3.18 19.78 -12.53
CA THR A 291 4.59 19.75 -12.11
C THR A 291 4.73 20.57 -10.84
N LEU A 292 4.80 19.88 -9.69
CA LEU A 292 4.88 20.49 -8.36
C LEU A 292 6.07 19.89 -7.61
N TYR A 293 6.80 20.71 -6.84
CA TYR A 293 7.81 20.23 -5.87
C TYR A 293 8.75 19.14 -6.44
N ASN A 294 9.32 19.37 -7.63
CA ASN A 294 10.20 18.46 -8.37
C ASN A 294 9.57 17.14 -8.86
N PHE A 295 8.27 16.92 -8.65
CA PHE A 295 7.56 15.80 -9.24
C PHE A 295 7.27 16.12 -10.71
N SER A 296 7.75 15.25 -11.61
CA SER A 296 7.35 15.24 -13.01
C SER A 296 6.29 14.17 -13.24
N PHE A 297 5.23 14.55 -13.95
CA PHE A 297 4.14 13.64 -14.25
C PHE A 297 4.33 12.97 -15.61
N THR A 298 4.03 11.68 -15.69
CA THR A 298 3.86 10.94 -16.95
C THR A 298 2.67 10.02 -16.81
N GLU A 299 1.77 10.05 -17.79
CA GLU A 299 0.57 9.23 -17.76
C GLU A 299 0.93 7.77 -18.00
N ARG A 300 0.52 6.90 -17.08
CA ARG A 300 0.86 5.47 -17.04
C ARG A 300 -0.37 4.67 -16.64
N GLU A 301 -0.28 3.36 -16.69
CA GLU A 301 -1.30 2.51 -16.07
C GLU A 301 -1.30 2.70 -14.55
N ASN A 302 -2.45 2.48 -13.90
CA ASN A 302 -2.62 2.78 -12.49
C ASN A 302 -2.95 1.51 -11.70
N ILE A 303 -2.29 1.35 -10.56
CA ILE A 303 -2.65 0.35 -9.54
C ILE A 303 -3.12 1.11 -8.30
N PHE A 304 -4.38 0.91 -7.93
CA PHE A 304 -5.00 1.51 -6.76
C PHE A 304 -5.09 0.52 -5.62
N PHE A 305 -4.29 0.76 -4.58
CA PHE A 305 -4.43 0.08 -3.31
C PHE A 305 -5.51 0.79 -2.48
N ILE A 306 -6.68 0.16 -2.40
CA ILE A 306 -7.87 0.70 -1.75
C ILE A 306 -7.95 0.17 -0.32
N PRO A 307 -8.01 1.02 0.72
CA PRO A 307 -8.18 0.58 2.09
C PRO A 307 -9.60 0.04 2.32
N LEU A 308 -9.72 -0.95 3.21
CA LEU A 308 -11.00 -1.56 3.57
C LEU A 308 -11.07 -1.94 5.05
N LEU A 309 -12.30 -2.15 5.52
CA LEU A 309 -12.61 -2.73 6.84
C LEU A 309 -12.96 -4.22 6.73
N ALA A 310 -13.71 -4.60 5.70
CA ALA A 310 -14.05 -5.99 5.40
C ALA A 310 -14.16 -6.19 3.87
N TYR A 311 -14.11 -7.45 3.45
CA TYR A 311 -14.34 -7.88 2.07
C TYR A 311 -15.11 -9.21 2.06
N ASN A 312 -15.61 -9.62 0.90
CA ASN A 312 -16.25 -10.91 0.72
C ASN A 312 -15.61 -11.73 -0.41
N ASN A 313 -16.15 -12.92 -0.64
CA ASN A 313 -15.71 -13.87 -1.67
C ASN A 313 -15.94 -13.38 -3.11
N TYR A 314 -16.51 -12.20 -3.33
CA TYR A 314 -16.86 -11.68 -4.66
C TYR A 314 -16.14 -10.38 -4.99
N GLY A 315 -15.15 -9.98 -4.19
CA GLY A 315 -14.39 -8.74 -4.38
C GLY A 315 -15.14 -7.48 -3.90
N ALA A 316 -16.32 -7.64 -3.28
CA ALA A 316 -17.01 -6.53 -2.65
C ALA A 316 -16.31 -6.13 -1.35
N ARG A 317 -16.30 -4.83 -1.05
CA ARG A 317 -15.61 -4.28 0.13
C ARG A 317 -16.50 -3.38 0.96
N VAL A 318 -16.17 -3.30 2.25
CA VAL A 318 -16.75 -2.34 3.19
C VAL A 318 -15.69 -1.32 3.58
N GLY A 319 -15.80 -0.09 3.07
CA GLY A 319 -14.96 1.04 3.51
C GLY A 319 -15.49 1.73 4.77
N SER A 320 -14.87 2.87 5.13
CA SER A 320 -15.23 3.69 6.31
C SER A 320 -16.67 4.22 6.30
N GLY A 321 -17.32 4.26 5.12
CA GLY A 321 -18.73 4.59 4.93
C GLY A 321 -18.99 5.93 4.22
N LYS A 322 -17.93 6.65 3.82
CA LYS A 322 -18.04 7.91 3.07
C LYS A 322 -18.06 7.74 1.55
N GLY A 323 -17.75 6.56 1.01
CA GLY A 323 -17.86 6.27 -0.43
C GLY A 323 -16.92 7.09 -1.34
N TYR A 324 -15.77 7.54 -0.84
CA TYR A 324 -14.83 8.36 -1.62
C TYR A 324 -14.31 7.62 -2.85
N TYR A 325 -13.83 6.40 -2.68
CA TYR A 325 -13.36 5.57 -3.79
C TYR A 325 -14.50 5.18 -4.75
N ASP A 326 -15.68 4.82 -4.25
CA ASP A 326 -16.82 4.48 -5.12
C ASP A 326 -17.23 5.66 -6.03
N ARG A 327 -17.18 6.89 -5.49
CA ARG A 327 -17.42 8.10 -6.30
C ARG A 327 -16.29 8.39 -7.28
N ALA A 328 -15.03 8.24 -6.85
CA ALA A 328 -13.86 8.52 -7.68
C ALA A 328 -13.81 7.64 -8.94
N PHE A 329 -14.30 6.40 -8.84
CA PHE A 329 -14.25 5.42 -9.93
C PHE A 329 -15.59 5.21 -10.66
N LYS A 330 -16.60 6.02 -10.35
CA LYS A 330 -17.92 5.91 -10.99
C LYS A 330 -17.88 6.13 -12.51
N HIS A 331 -16.87 6.86 -12.99
CA HIS A 331 -16.71 7.27 -14.38
C HIS A 331 -15.65 6.45 -15.15
N GLU A 332 -15.10 5.37 -14.57
CA GLU A 332 -14.05 4.55 -15.22
C GLU A 332 -14.51 3.86 -16.52
N GLY A 333 -15.81 3.84 -16.83
CA GLY A 333 -16.36 3.16 -18.01
C GLY A 333 -15.91 3.74 -19.36
N ASP A 334 -15.38 4.96 -19.37
CA ASP A 334 -14.91 5.66 -20.58
C ASP A 334 -13.37 5.74 -20.69
N GLU A 335 -12.62 5.08 -19.80
CA GLU A 335 -11.14 5.16 -19.80
C GLU A 335 -10.50 4.17 -20.80
N GLU A 336 -9.61 4.67 -21.66
CA GLU A 336 -8.78 3.83 -22.55
C GLU A 336 -7.80 2.94 -21.76
N LYS A 337 -7.46 3.31 -20.51
CA LYS A 337 -6.50 2.60 -19.66
C LYS A 337 -7.20 1.90 -18.51
N LYS A 338 -6.86 0.62 -18.31
CA LYS A 338 -7.45 -0.19 -17.24
C LYS A 338 -6.80 0.13 -15.89
N ASN A 339 -7.60 0.66 -14.96
CA ASN A 339 -7.20 0.82 -13.56
C ASN A 339 -7.34 -0.50 -12.78
N VAL A 340 -6.24 -0.97 -12.18
CA VAL A 340 -6.23 -2.19 -11.36
C VAL A 340 -6.53 -1.84 -9.90
N LYS A 341 -7.61 -2.39 -9.35
CA LYS A 341 -8.09 -2.14 -7.98
C LYS A 341 -7.70 -3.29 -7.06
N VAL A 342 -6.83 -3.01 -6.11
CA VAL A 342 -6.23 -4.00 -5.20
C VAL A 342 -6.53 -3.61 -3.76
N SER A 343 -6.79 -4.59 -2.88
CA SER A 343 -6.73 -4.36 -1.43
C SER A 343 -5.79 -5.35 -0.74
N LEU A 344 -5.02 -4.84 0.21
CA LEU A 344 -4.28 -5.68 1.17
C LEU A 344 -5.13 -5.81 2.44
N SER A 345 -5.37 -7.03 2.89
CA SER A 345 -6.20 -7.28 4.08
C SER A 345 -5.74 -8.52 4.84
N LEU A 346 -6.55 -8.95 5.82
CA LEU A 346 -6.36 -10.18 6.59
C LEU A 346 -7.52 -11.15 6.31
N GLU A 347 -7.28 -12.46 6.37
CA GLU A 347 -8.33 -13.48 6.21
C GLU A 347 -9.46 -13.28 7.23
N VAL A 348 -9.13 -12.91 8.46
CA VAL A 348 -10.12 -12.65 9.53
C VAL A 348 -11.13 -11.52 9.21
N LEU A 349 -10.87 -10.71 8.18
CA LEU A 349 -11.76 -9.65 7.69
C LEU A 349 -12.57 -10.06 6.45
N LEU A 350 -12.47 -11.33 6.04
CA LEU A 350 -13.31 -11.95 5.02
C LEU A 350 -14.67 -12.31 5.61
N TYR A 351 -15.74 -11.93 4.92
CA TYR A 351 -17.12 -12.25 5.28
C TYR A 351 -17.77 -13.04 4.16
N GLU A 352 -18.33 -14.20 4.49
CA GLU A 352 -19.14 -15.02 3.57
C GLU A 352 -20.59 -14.51 3.49
N ILE A 353 -20.74 -13.18 3.37
CA ILE A 353 -22.03 -12.53 3.28
C ILE A 353 -21.96 -11.51 2.15
N ASP A 354 -23.03 -11.45 1.38
CA ASP A 354 -23.19 -10.44 0.37
C ASP A 354 -23.73 -9.14 0.98
N PHE A 355 -22.98 -8.06 0.75
CA PHE A 355 -23.31 -6.71 1.19
C PHE A 355 -23.13 -5.69 0.06
N LEU A 356 -22.97 -6.16 -1.17
CA LEU A 356 -22.73 -5.31 -2.34
C LEU A 356 -23.96 -4.44 -2.62
N GLU A 357 -23.71 -3.14 -2.83
CA GLU A 357 -24.71 -2.16 -3.23
C GLU A 357 -24.48 -1.74 -4.70
N PRO A 358 -25.51 -1.28 -5.44
CA PRO A 358 -25.37 -0.94 -6.87
C PRO A 358 -24.34 0.16 -7.18
N THR A 359 -24.00 0.99 -6.20
CA THR A 359 -23.02 2.07 -6.35
C THR A 359 -21.60 1.64 -5.99
N ASP A 360 -21.41 0.43 -5.47
CA ASP A 360 -20.09 -0.03 -5.03
C ASP A 360 -19.26 -0.49 -6.21
N ILE A 361 -17.99 -0.11 -6.20
CA ILE A 361 -17.01 -0.74 -7.08
C ILE A 361 -16.50 -2.06 -6.47
N LEU A 362 -16.25 -3.04 -7.33
CA LEU A 362 -15.57 -4.27 -6.97
C LEU A 362 -14.06 -4.12 -7.08
N LEU A 363 -13.35 -4.90 -6.29
CA LEU A 363 -11.89 -5.04 -6.39
C LEU A 363 -11.56 -6.05 -7.51
N ASP A 364 -10.49 -5.78 -8.25
CA ASP A 364 -9.91 -6.77 -9.17
C ASP A 364 -9.13 -7.82 -8.36
N TYR A 365 -8.43 -7.39 -7.31
CA TYR A 365 -7.63 -8.29 -6.46
C TYR A 365 -7.81 -8.02 -4.98
N VAL A 366 -7.75 -9.11 -4.20
CA VAL A 366 -7.47 -9.05 -2.76
C VAL A 366 -6.23 -9.88 -2.46
N VAL A 367 -5.34 -9.31 -1.65
CA VAL A 367 -4.17 -10.00 -1.10
C VAL A 367 -4.34 -10.09 0.41
N ASN A 368 -4.24 -11.28 0.97
CA ASN A 368 -4.20 -11.50 2.41
C ASN A 368 -3.05 -12.45 2.76
N GLU A 369 -2.92 -12.87 4.01
CA GLU A 369 -1.88 -13.79 4.48
C GLU A 369 -2.01 -15.24 3.96
N ARG A 370 -3.11 -15.58 3.28
CA ARG A 370 -3.37 -16.90 2.68
C ARG A 370 -3.06 -16.96 1.19
N GLY A 371 -3.19 -15.85 0.46
CA GLY A 371 -2.86 -15.82 -0.95
C GLY A 371 -3.20 -14.53 -1.67
N VAL A 372 -3.22 -14.62 -3.01
CA VAL A 372 -3.69 -13.60 -3.94
C VAL A 372 -4.95 -14.12 -4.62
N TYR A 373 -6.02 -13.35 -4.59
CA TYR A 373 -7.30 -13.68 -5.20
C TYR A 373 -7.60 -12.69 -6.31
N HIS A 374 -7.92 -13.19 -7.51
CA HIS A 374 -8.26 -12.39 -8.69
C HIS A 374 -9.72 -12.61 -9.06
N TYR A 375 -10.53 -11.57 -8.98
CA TYR A 375 -11.95 -11.64 -9.29
C TYR A 375 -12.16 -11.43 -10.78
N VAL A 376 -12.58 -12.49 -11.47
CA VAL A 376 -12.78 -12.49 -12.93
C VAL A 376 -14.28 -12.55 -13.23
N SER A 377 -14.74 -11.61 -14.05
CA SER A 377 -16.13 -11.51 -14.51
C SER A 377 -16.30 -12.03 -15.92
#